data_AF-A0AAT9LWM1-F1
#
_entry.id   AF-A0AAT9LWM1-F1
#
_cell.length_a   1.000
_cell.length_b   1.000
_cell.length_c   1.000
_cell.angle_alpha   90.00
_cell.angle_beta   90.00
_cell.angle_gamma   90.00
#
_symmetry.space_group_name_H-M   'P 1'
#
loop_
_entity.id
_entity.type
_entity.pdbx_description
1 polymer ?
#
loop_
_entity_poly.entity_id
_entity_poly.type
_entity_poly.pdbx_seq_one_letter_code
_entity_poly.pdbx_strand_id
1 'polypeptide(L)'
;MDLLHMLVRPIIVGALLAFVGWLSVTVRKRKVAQAEAAAPAPVEDRSQTLLRQAQQFDSDRDSLAARGQRADALAPAQAAADSWRELTQVRPGRFQTELQAALTRLDELQKTLGRA
;
A
#
# COMPACT_ATOMS: atom_id res chain seq x y z
N MET A 1 -16.31 23.70 62.54
CA MET A 1 -15.68 22.83 61.51
C MET A 1 -16.64 22.71 60.34
N ASP A 2 -16.84 23.77 59.54
CA ASP A 2 -17.86 23.76 58.46
C ASP A 2 -17.47 24.56 57.19
N LEU A 3 -16.30 25.20 57.16
CA LEU A 3 -15.83 25.87 55.93
C LEU A 3 -15.14 24.89 54.95
N LEU A 4 -14.63 23.76 55.46
CA LEU A 4 -13.89 22.78 54.66
C LEU A 4 -14.80 22.02 53.69
N HIS A 5 -16.10 21.90 53.96
CA HIS A 5 -17.04 21.12 53.14
C HIS A 5 -17.74 21.94 52.04
N MET A 6 -17.80 23.27 52.19
CA MET A 6 -18.44 24.18 51.24
C MET A 6 -17.54 24.48 50.02
N LEU A 7 -16.21 24.43 50.20
CA LEU A 7 -15.23 24.72 49.14
C LEU A 7 -14.78 23.48 48.37
N VAL A 8 -14.97 22.28 48.94
CA VAL A 8 -14.59 21.01 48.30
C VAL A 8 -15.55 20.64 47.15
N ARG A 9 -16.84 21.00 47.27
CA ARG A 9 -17.86 20.74 46.25
C ARG A 9 -17.55 21.34 44.87
N PRO A 10 -17.21 22.63 44.71
CA PRO A 10 -16.92 23.21 43.39
C PRO A 10 -15.61 22.69 42.77
N ILE A 11 -14.60 22.38 43.60
CA ILE A 11 -13.32 21.82 43.11
C ILE A 11 -13.54 20.41 42.55
N ILE A 12 -14.34 19.59 43.23
CA ILE A 12 -14.69 18.26 42.75
C ILE A 12 -15.44 18.34 41.42
N VAL A 13 -16.40 19.26 41.27
CA VAL A 13 -17.16 19.43 40.02
C VAL A 13 -16.26 19.89 38.88
N GLY A 14 -15.37 20.87 39.13
CA GLY A 14 -14.40 21.32 38.12
C GLY A 14 -13.41 20.22 37.71
N ALA A 15 -12.91 19.45 38.67
CA ALA A 15 -12.04 18.31 38.42
C ALA A 15 -12.76 17.20 37.65
N LEU A 16 -14.04 16.94 37.94
CA LEU A 16 -14.87 15.97 37.22
C LEU A 16 -15.09 16.38 35.76
N LEU A 17 -15.38 17.66 35.50
CA LEU A 17 -15.57 18.16 34.14
C LEU A 17 -14.27 18.08 33.33
N ALA A 18 -13.14 18.47 33.92
CA ALA A 18 -11.82 18.34 33.29
C ALA A 18 -11.46 16.86 33.04
N PHE A 19 -11.76 15.99 34.00
CA PHE A 19 -11.51 14.56 33.91
C PHE A 19 -12.38 13.91 32.83
N VAL A 20 -13.67 14.24 32.75
CA VAL A 20 -14.58 13.76 31.69
C VAL A 20 -14.14 14.27 30.32
N GLY A 21 -13.68 15.52 30.20
CA GLY A 21 -13.10 16.06 28.97
C GLY A 21 -11.82 15.32 28.55
N TRP A 22 -10.92 15.06 29.50
CA TRP A 22 -9.69 14.29 29.30
C TRP A 22 -9.97 12.82 28.93
N LEU A 23 -10.96 12.20 29.59
CA LEU A 23 -11.41 10.84 29.29
C LEU A 23 -12.06 10.77 27.89
N SER A 24 -12.79 11.81 27.48
CA SER A 24 -13.41 11.90 26.15
C SER A 24 -12.37 12.00 25.03
N VAL A 25 -11.28 12.74 25.23
CA VAL A 25 -10.17 12.85 24.25
C VAL A 25 -9.38 11.54 24.13
N THR A 26 -9.14 10.85 25.25
CA THR A 26 -8.41 9.57 25.24
C THR A 26 -9.25 8.43 24.62
N VAL A 27 -10.56 8.43 24.82
CA VAL A 27 -11.46 7.46 24.18
C VAL A 27 -11.72 7.79 22.71
N ARG A 28 -11.71 9.07 22.30
CA ARG A 28 -11.79 9.47 20.88
C ARG A 28 -10.63 8.95 20.06
N LYS A 29 -9.40 8.95 20.60
CA LYS A 29 -8.26 8.32 19.92
C LYS A 29 -8.48 6.82 19.68
N ARG A 30 -9.14 6.13 20.63
CA ARG A 30 -9.49 4.71 20.48
C ARG A 30 -10.60 4.48 19.46
N LYS A 31 -11.61 5.35 19.37
CA LYS A 31 -12.67 5.22 18.36
C LYS A 31 -12.21 5.58 16.95
N VAL A 32 -11.27 6.53 16.80
CA VAL A 32 -10.62 6.79 15.50
C VAL A 32 -9.76 5.58 15.12
N ALA A 33 -8.92 5.06 16.02
CA ALA A 33 -8.17 3.84 15.77
C ALA A 33 -9.06 2.61 15.51
N GLN A 34 -10.24 2.52 16.14
CA GLN A 34 -11.19 1.43 15.91
C GLN A 34 -12.01 1.63 14.64
N ALA A 35 -12.33 2.86 14.24
CA ALA A 35 -12.96 3.19 12.96
C ALA A 35 -11.97 3.04 11.79
N GLU A 36 -10.68 3.28 12.05
CA GLU A 36 -9.55 3.07 11.15
C GLU A 36 -9.14 1.59 11.08
N ALA A 37 -9.37 0.82 12.14
CA ALA A 37 -9.28 -0.65 12.14
C ALA A 37 -10.55 -1.36 11.64
N ALA A 38 -11.69 -0.67 11.64
CA ALA A 38 -12.95 -1.10 11.03
C ALA A 38 -13.08 -0.63 9.57
N ALA A 39 -12.18 0.26 9.12
CA ALA A 39 -11.85 0.30 7.71
C ALA A 39 -11.32 -1.09 7.34
N PRO A 40 -11.75 -1.68 6.22
CA PRO A 40 -11.22 -2.97 5.78
C PRO A 40 -9.69 -2.88 5.85
N ALA A 41 -9.05 -3.89 6.46
CA ALA A 41 -7.60 -4.01 6.53
C ALA A 41 -7.00 -3.54 5.20
N PRO A 42 -5.95 -2.69 5.20
CA PRO A 42 -5.46 -2.05 4.00
C PRO A 42 -5.36 -3.10 2.91
N VAL A 43 -6.09 -2.89 1.81
CA VAL A 43 -6.15 -3.70 0.59
C VAL A 43 -4.79 -3.73 -0.14
N GLU A 44 -3.69 -3.67 0.62
CA GLU A 44 -2.37 -3.21 0.24
C GLU A 44 -1.28 -4.28 0.38
N ASP A 45 -1.57 -5.50 0.87
CA ASP A 45 -0.54 -6.54 1.01
C ASP A 45 -0.28 -7.31 -0.31
N ARG A 46 -1.36 -7.70 -1.01
CA ARG A 46 -1.25 -8.39 -2.31
C ARG A 46 -0.69 -7.49 -3.41
N SER A 47 -1.12 -6.23 -3.48
CA SER A 47 -0.60 -5.28 -4.47
C SER A 47 0.88 -4.97 -4.24
N GLN A 48 1.35 -4.90 -2.99
CA GLN A 48 2.78 -4.71 -2.71
C GLN A 48 3.60 -5.94 -3.11
N THR A 49 3.07 -7.14 -2.87
CA THR A 49 3.73 -8.38 -3.28
C THR A 49 3.83 -8.49 -4.81
N LEU A 50 2.74 -8.21 -5.53
CA LEU A 50 2.74 -8.19 -7.00
C LEU A 50 3.65 -7.10 -7.56
N LEU A 51 3.71 -5.92 -6.94
CA LEU A 51 4.59 -4.83 -7.35
C LEU A 51 6.07 -5.25 -7.27
N ARG A 52 6.46 -5.88 -6.15
CA ARG A 52 7.83 -6.39 -6.01
C ARG A 52 8.16 -7.47 -7.03
N GLN A 53 7.23 -8.39 -7.29
CA GLN A 53 7.42 -9.43 -8.31
C GLN A 53 7.59 -8.82 -9.70
N ALA A 54 6.71 -7.89 -10.09
CA ALA A 54 6.78 -7.24 -11.40
C ALA A 54 8.13 -6.51 -11.60
N GLN A 55 8.58 -5.76 -10.59
CA GLN A 55 9.87 -5.07 -10.61
C GLN A 55 11.07 -6.02 -10.67
N GLN A 56 10.99 -7.15 -9.98
CA GLN A 56 12.02 -8.17 -10.03
C GLN A 56 12.13 -8.76 -11.45
N PHE A 57 11.00 -9.14 -12.05
CA PHE A 57 10.98 -9.65 -13.42
C PHE A 57 11.47 -8.63 -14.44
N ASP A 58 11.14 -7.34 -14.28
CA ASP A 58 11.68 -6.27 -15.12
C ASP A 58 13.21 -6.17 -15.01
N SER A 59 13.74 -6.27 -13.78
CA SER A 59 15.18 -6.25 -13.52
C SER A 59 15.90 -7.47 -14.11
N ASP A 60 15.31 -8.65 -13.95
CA ASP A 60 15.84 -9.91 -14.49
C ASP A 60 15.88 -9.85 -16.02
N ARG A 61 14.78 -9.40 -16.67
CA ARG A 61 14.73 -9.16 -18.11
C ARG A 61 15.85 -8.22 -18.55
N ASP A 62 15.98 -7.05 -17.90
CA ASP A 62 16.95 -6.04 -18.31
C ASP A 62 18.39 -6.56 -18.16
N SER A 63 18.66 -7.34 -17.12
CA SER A 63 19.96 -7.98 -16.92
C SER A 63 20.30 -8.99 -18.03
N LEU A 64 19.34 -9.81 -18.46
CA LEU A 64 19.50 -10.80 -19.52
C LEU A 64 19.63 -10.13 -20.89
N ALA A 65 18.81 -9.13 -21.16
CA ALA A 65 18.87 -8.33 -22.38
C ALA A 65 20.22 -7.60 -22.51
N ALA A 66 20.74 -7.03 -21.42
CA ALA A 66 22.04 -6.37 -21.39
C ALA A 66 23.21 -7.34 -21.66
N ARG A 67 23.06 -8.63 -21.29
CA ARG A 67 24.02 -9.70 -21.62
C ARG A 67 23.86 -10.25 -23.04
N GLY A 68 22.91 -9.73 -23.83
CA GLY A 68 22.59 -10.22 -25.16
C GLY A 68 21.74 -11.50 -25.17
N GLN A 69 21.32 -12.01 -24.00
CA GLN A 69 20.51 -13.22 -23.85
C GLN A 69 19.01 -12.91 -24.06
N ARG A 70 18.65 -12.41 -25.26
CA ARG A 70 17.29 -11.94 -25.54
C ARG A 70 16.23 -13.06 -25.48
N ALA A 71 16.61 -14.30 -25.79
CA ALA A 71 15.72 -15.45 -25.68
C ALA A 71 15.37 -15.75 -24.22
N ASP A 72 16.37 -15.75 -23.35
CA ASP A 72 16.19 -15.97 -21.91
C ASP A 72 15.44 -14.81 -21.24
N ALA A 73 15.60 -13.58 -21.76
CA ALA A 73 14.88 -12.39 -21.29
C ALA A 73 13.37 -12.40 -21.60
N LEU A 74 12.90 -13.27 -22.50
CA LEU A 74 11.50 -13.31 -22.91
C LEU A 74 10.57 -13.79 -21.78
N ALA A 75 10.98 -14.84 -21.06
CA ALA A 75 10.22 -15.38 -19.94
C ALA A 75 9.98 -14.36 -18.80
N PRO A 76 11.00 -13.66 -18.28
CA PRO A 76 10.77 -12.63 -17.27
C PRO A 76 10.00 -11.43 -17.84
N ALA A 77 10.17 -11.05 -19.11
CA ALA A 77 9.35 -9.99 -19.72
C ALA A 77 7.84 -10.34 -19.73
N GLN A 78 7.51 -11.59 -20.04
CA GLN A 78 6.13 -12.09 -20.01
C GLN A 78 5.58 -12.06 -18.57
N ALA A 79 6.35 -12.57 -17.61
CA ALA A 79 5.95 -12.61 -16.20
C ALA A 79 5.76 -11.20 -15.60
N ALA A 80 6.59 -10.23 -16.00
CA ALA A 80 6.41 -8.82 -15.64
C ALA A 80 5.08 -8.28 -16.19
N ALA A 81 4.80 -8.49 -17.49
CA ALA A 81 3.57 -8.01 -18.12
C ALA A 81 2.29 -8.61 -17.47
N ASP A 82 2.33 -9.89 -17.11
CA ASP A 82 1.20 -10.54 -16.41
C ASP A 82 1.04 -10.00 -14.98
N SER A 83 2.14 -9.77 -14.25
CA SER A 83 2.10 -9.16 -12.91
C SER A 83 1.56 -7.73 -12.94
N TRP A 84 1.99 -6.91 -13.91
CA TRP A 84 1.46 -5.57 -14.12
C TRP A 84 -0.02 -5.59 -14.51
N ARG A 85 -0.46 -6.60 -15.29
CA ARG A 85 -1.89 -6.78 -15.60
C ARG A 85 -2.69 -7.10 -14.34
N GLU A 86 -2.24 -8.02 -13.49
CA GLU A 86 -2.91 -8.32 -12.22
C GLU A 86 -2.98 -7.07 -11.33
N LEU A 87 -1.90 -6.28 -11.27
CA LEU A 87 -1.89 -5.00 -10.56
C LEU A 87 -2.93 -4.01 -11.09
N THR A 88 -3.14 -3.91 -12.41
CA THR A 88 -4.20 -3.07 -12.98
C THR A 88 -5.61 -3.57 -12.65
N GLN A 89 -5.80 -4.88 -12.44
CA GLN A 89 -7.09 -5.42 -11.99
C GLN A 89 -7.35 -5.12 -10.51
N VAL A 90 -6.29 -5.21 -9.67
CA VAL A 90 -6.37 -4.89 -8.25
C VAL A 90 -6.55 -3.37 -8.03
N ARG A 91 -5.87 -2.53 -8.81
CA ARG A 91 -6.01 -1.06 -8.77
C ARG A 91 -6.17 -0.48 -10.18
N PRO A 92 -7.40 -0.47 -10.72
CA PRO A 92 -7.69 0.14 -12.01
C PRO A 92 -7.22 1.59 -12.07
N GLY A 93 -6.51 1.94 -13.14
CA GLY A 93 -6.06 3.31 -13.40
C GLY A 93 -4.69 3.70 -12.83
N ARG A 94 -4.14 2.93 -11.87
CA ARG A 94 -2.85 3.29 -11.25
C ARG A 94 -1.62 2.74 -11.98
N PHE A 95 -1.73 1.55 -12.57
CA PHE A 95 -0.58 0.81 -13.14
C PHE A 95 -0.64 0.64 -14.67
N GLN A 96 -1.48 1.41 -15.35
CA GLN A 96 -1.69 1.23 -16.79
C GLN A 96 -0.42 1.59 -17.59
N THR A 97 0.31 2.62 -17.15
CA THR A 97 1.54 3.08 -17.81
C THR A 97 2.64 2.02 -17.72
N GLU A 98 2.80 1.41 -16.55
CA GLU A 98 3.78 0.35 -16.29
C GLU A 98 3.46 -0.92 -17.09
N LEU A 99 2.18 -1.29 -17.16
CA LEU A 99 1.72 -2.38 -18.02
C LEU A 99 2.05 -2.12 -19.50
N GLN A 100 1.76 -0.92 -20.00
CA GLN A 100 2.08 -0.55 -21.39
C GLN A 100 3.59 -0.63 -21.64
N ALA A 101 4.41 -0.12 -20.72
CA ALA A 101 5.86 -0.22 -20.83
C ALA A 101 6.37 -1.67 -20.85
N ALA A 102 5.83 -2.54 -20.00
CA ALA A 102 6.17 -3.95 -19.96
C ALA A 102 5.80 -4.66 -21.28
N LEU A 103 4.63 -4.38 -21.83
CA LEU A 103 4.16 -4.93 -23.11
C LEU A 103 5.01 -4.47 -24.29
N THR A 104 5.39 -3.18 -24.34
CA THR A 104 6.28 -2.66 -25.39
C THR A 104 7.63 -3.39 -25.39
N ARG A 105 8.24 -3.57 -24.22
CA ARG A 105 9.51 -4.29 -24.11
C ARG A 105 9.39 -5.77 -24.47
N LEU A 106 8.28 -6.40 -24.10
CA LEU A 106 7.99 -7.77 -24.50
C LEU A 106 7.88 -7.90 -26.03
N ASP A 107 7.18 -6.99 -26.69
CA ASP A 107 7.06 -6.94 -28.16
C ASP A 107 8.42 -6.69 -28.84
N GLU A 108 9.25 -5.79 -28.30
CA GLU A 108 10.61 -5.58 -28.78
C GLU A 108 11.46 -6.85 -28.73
N LEU A 109 11.41 -7.59 -27.61
CA LEU A 109 12.13 -8.86 -27.47
C LEU A 109 11.63 -9.88 -28.50
N GLN A 110 10.32 -10.05 -28.66
CA GLN A 110 9.75 -10.96 -29.66
C GLN A 110 10.18 -10.59 -31.08
N LYS A 111 10.14 -9.30 -31.44
CA LYS A 111 10.60 -8.79 -32.74
C LYS A 111 12.08 -9.04 -32.98
N THR A 112 12.92 -8.97 -31.95
CA THR A 112 14.35 -9.30 -32.11
C THR A 112 14.58 -10.78 -32.34
N LEU A 113 13.81 -11.66 -31.71
CA LEU A 113 13.92 -13.11 -31.87
C LEU A 113 13.34 -13.60 -33.19
N GLY A 114 12.25 -13.01 -33.67
CA GLY A 114 11.66 -13.35 -34.98
C GLY A 114 12.45 -12.81 -36.19
N ARG A 115 13.46 -11.97 -35.96
CA ARG A 115 14.39 -11.48 -37.00
C ARG A 115 15.73 -12.22 -37.02
N ALA A 116 16.00 -13.07 -36.02
CA ALA A 116 17.20 -13.91 -35.93
C ALA A 116 16.94 -15.25 -36.63
#